data_AF-A0A8H7BEG0-F1
#
_entry.id   AF-A0A8H7BEG0-F1
#
_cell.length_a   1.000
_cell.length_b   1.000
_cell.length_c   1.000
_cell.angle_alpha   90.00
_cell.angle_beta   90.00
_cell.angle_gamma   90.00
#
_symmetry.space_group_name_H-M   'P 1'
#
loop_
_entity.id
_entity.type
_entity.pdbx_description
1 polymer ?
#
loop_
_entity_poly.entity_id
_entity_poly.type
_entity_poly.pdbx_seq_one_letter_code
_entity_poly.pdbx_strand_id
1 'polypeptide(L)' 'MTELTKVVESRQRLDSQQQENELVKKEFELLDSEANIYKLIGPVLVKQDKGEAATNVKNRLDLITSEM' A
#
# COMPACT_ATOMS: atom_id res chain seq x y z
N MET A 1 -29.13 12.56 -5.99
CA MET A 1 -27.72 12.65 -6.43
C MET A 1 -26.84 12.05 -5.33
N THR A 2 -27.09 10.78 -4.94
CA THR A 2 -26.99 10.43 -3.51
C THR A 2 -26.37 9.08 -3.15
N GLU A 3 -26.43 8.05 -3.99
CA GLU A 3 -25.77 6.75 -3.69
C GLU A 3 -24.81 6.34 -4.81
N LEU A 4 -25.22 6.49 -6.07
CA LEU A 4 -24.34 6.23 -7.22
C LEU A 4 -23.04 7.04 -7.17
N THR A 5 -23.11 8.31 -6.80
CA THR A 5 -21.91 9.17 -6.65
C THR A 5 -20.98 8.64 -5.57
N LYS A 6 -21.50 8.19 -4.41
CA LYS A 6 -20.70 7.63 -3.33
C LYS A 6 -20.00 6.32 -3.75
N VAL A 7 -20.71 5.46 -4.47
CA VAL A 7 -20.14 4.21 -5.00
C VAL A 7 -19.02 4.50 -5.99
N VAL A 8 -19.21 5.45 -6.90
CA VAL A 8 -18.18 5.87 -7.85
C VAL A 8 -16.96 6.45 -7.14
N GLU A 9 -17.15 7.35 -6.16
CA GLU A 9 -16.06 7.93 -5.38
C GLU A 9 -15.31 6.87 -4.56
N SER A 10 -16.03 5.92 -3.96
CA SER A 10 -15.41 4.80 -3.23
C SER A 10 -14.55 3.95 -4.15
N ARG A 11 -15.06 3.61 -5.34
CA ARG A 11 -14.32 2.82 -6.32
C ARG A 11 -13.08 3.55 -6.81
N GLN A 12 -13.19 4.82 -7.17
CA GLN A 12 -12.05 5.63 -7.58
C GLN A 12 -10.97 5.70 -6.49
N ARG A 13 -11.37 5.79 -5.22
CA ARG A 13 -10.43 5.78 -4.09
C ARG A 13 -9.72 4.43 -3.96
N LEU A 14 -10.46 3.32 -4.04
CA LEU A 14 -9.89 1.97 -3.98
C LEU A 14 -8.94 1.71 -5.15
N ASP A 15 -9.30 2.14 -6.37
CA ASP A 15 -8.47 2.02 -7.57
C ASP A 15 -7.13 2.76 -7.38
N SER A 16 -7.16 4.02 -6.90
CA SER A 16 -5.95 4.79 -6.61
C SER A 16 -5.09 4.12 -5.53
N GLN A 17 -5.71 3.65 -4.44
CA GLN A 17 -5.00 2.98 -3.36
C GLN A 17 -4.36 1.67 -3.83
N GLN A 18 -5.05 0.89 -4.65
CA GLN A 18 -4.51 -0.34 -5.23
C GLN A 18 -3.29 -0.03 -6.10
N GLN A 19 -3.41 0.94 -6.99
CA GLN A 19 -2.33 1.31 -7.91
C GLN A 19 -1.08 1.81 -7.18
N GLU A 20 -1.24 2.64 -6.14
CA GLU A 20 -0.14 3.11 -5.30
C GLU A 20 0.56 1.94 -4.59
N ASN A 21 -0.19 1.00 -4.01
CA ASN A 21 0.39 -0.13 -3.29
C ASN A 21 1.05 -1.15 -4.25
N GLU A 22 0.51 -1.35 -5.45
CA GLU A 22 1.13 -2.18 -6.49
C GLU A 22 2.47 -1.59 -6.94
N LEU A 23 2.55 -0.26 -7.06
CA LEU A 23 3.79 0.41 -7.39
C LEU A 23 4.82 0.24 -6.28
N VAL A 24 4.43 0.43 -5.02
CA VAL A 24 5.32 0.18 -3.86
C VAL A 24 5.80 -1.27 -3.84
N LYS A 25 4.93 -2.25 -4.10
CA LYS A 25 5.31 -3.68 -4.17
C LYS A 25 6.37 -3.91 -5.24
N LYS A 26 6.20 -3.35 -6.44
CA LYS A 26 7.18 -3.46 -7.53
C LYS A 26 8.52 -2.82 -7.16
N GLU A 27 8.51 -1.64 -6.55
CA GLU A 27 9.73 -1.00 -6.04
C GLU A 27 10.44 -1.88 -5.01
N PHE A 28 9.69 -2.50 -4.08
CA PHE A 28 10.25 -3.44 -3.08
C PHE A 28 10.94 -4.66 -3.71
N GLU A 29 10.41 -5.18 -4.82
CA GLU A 29 10.99 -6.29 -5.58
C GLU A 29 12.33 -5.92 -6.23
N LEU A 30 12.56 -4.63 -6.51
CA LEU A 30 13.81 -4.13 -7.09
C LEU A 30 14.89 -3.82 -6.04
N LEU A 31 14.55 -3.80 -4.75
CA LEU A 31 15.50 -3.48 -3.69
C LEU A 31 16.50 -4.63 -3.46
N ASP A 32 17.77 -4.27 -3.22
CA ASP A 32 18.80 -5.20 -2.76
C ASP A 32 18.38 -5.93 -1.47
N SER A 33 18.88 -7.15 -1.27
CA SER A 33 18.56 -7.95 -0.07
C SER A 33 18.92 -7.25 1.23
N GLU A 34 20.00 -6.47 1.23
CA GLU A 34 20.54 -5.74 2.38
C GLU A 34 20.01 -4.28 2.48
N ALA A 35 18.99 -3.92 1.69
CA ALA A 35 18.43 -2.58 1.70
C ALA A 35 17.84 -2.23 3.08
N ASN A 36 18.21 -1.05 3.60
CA ASN A 36 17.63 -0.55 4.85
C ASN A 36 16.24 0.03 4.58
N ILE A 37 15.22 -0.52 5.26
CA ILE A 37 13.84 -0.05 5.17
C ILE A 37 13.50 0.83 6.37
N TYR A 38 12.86 1.96 6.11
CA TYR A 38 12.35 2.87 7.13
C TYR A 38 10.88 3.19 6.87
N LYS A 39 10.06 3.13 7.92
CA LYS A 39 8.65 3.51 7.90
C LYS A 39 8.49 4.85 8.60
N LEU A 40 7.82 5.80 7.94
CA LEU A 40 7.43 7.07 8.55
C LEU A 40 6.25 6.85 9.50
N ILE A 41 6.43 7.18 10.78
CA ILE A 41 5.40 7.14 11.82
C ILE A 41 5.39 8.51 12.50
N GLY A 42 4.34 9.31 12.25
CA GLY A 42 4.33 10.71 12.69
C GLY A 42 5.52 11.49 12.10
N PRO A 43 6.32 12.20 12.92
CA PRO A 43 7.49 12.92 12.45
C PRO A 43 8.79 12.08 12.42
N VAL A 44 8.74 10.77 12.69
CA VAL A 44 9.96 9.93 12.83
C VAL A 44 10.04 8.79 11.81
N LEU A 45 11.26 8.44 11.41
CA LEU A 45 11.57 7.27 10.60
C LEU A 45 11.98 6.11 11.50
N VAL A 46 11.23 5.01 11.46
CA VAL A 46 11.48 3.81 12.24
C VAL A 46 12.06 2.74 11.33
N LYS A 47 13.22 2.18 11.69
CA LYS A 47 13.82 1.07 10.93
C LYS A 47 12.89 -0.15 10.99
N GLN A 48 12.72 -0.83 9.86
CA GLN A 48 11.87 -2.02 9.74
C GLN A 48 12.66 -3.15 9.10
N ASP A 49 12.27 -4.39 9.40
CA ASP A 49 12.72 -5.54 8.65
C ASP A 49 12.13 -5.51 7.23
N LYS A 50 12.93 -5.91 6.23
CA LYS A 50 12.51 -5.89 4.82
C LYS A 50 11.38 -6.87 4.56
N GLY A 51 11.44 -8.08 5.14
CA GLY A 51 10.42 -9.10 4.98
C GLY A 51 9.10 -8.69 5.63
N GLU A 52 9.16 -8.10 6.82
CA GLU A 52 8.00 -7.54 7.51
C GLU A 52 7.36 -6.39 6.68
N ALA A 53 8.17 -5.47 6.17
CA ALA A 53 7.69 -4.37 5.35
C ALA A 53 7.04 -4.86 4.04
N ALA A 54 7.65 -5.83 3.35
CA ALA A 54 7.08 -6.45 2.16
C ALA A 54 5.75 -7.18 2.44
N THR A 55 5.68 -7.90 3.57
CA THR A 55 4.45 -8.57 4.02
C THR A 55 3.34 -7.56 4.31
N ASN A 56 3.66 -6.42 4.91
CA ASN A 56 2.70 -5.34 5.16
C ASN A 56 2.14 -4.74 3.87
N VAL A 57 2.98 -4.52 2.85
CA VAL A 57 2.52 -4.04 1.53
C VAL A 57 1.59 -5.05 0.88
N LYS A 58 1.93 -6.35 0.94
CA LYS A 58 1.08 -7.43 0.41
C LYS A 58 -0.28 -7.48 1.13
N ASN A 59 -0.28 -7.50 2.46
CA ASN A 59 -1.52 -7.55 3.25
C ASN A 59 -2.42 -6.34 2.94
N ARG A 60 -1.83 -5.17 2.68
CA ARG A 60 -2.58 -3.97 2.28
C ARG A 60 -3.27 -4.15 0.92
N LEU A 61 -2.59 -4.75 -0.06
CA LEU A 61 -3.18 -5.09 -1.36
C LEU A 61 -4.31 -6.12 -1.26
N ASP A 62 -4.12 -7.16 -0.44
CA ASP A 62 -5.12 -8.20 -0.22
C ASP A 62 -6.40 -7.60 0.39
N LEU A 63 -6.27 -6.69 1.36
CA LEU A 63 -7.40 -5.97 1.95
C LEU A 63 -8.14 -5.10 0.94
N ILE A 64 -7.42 -4.28 0.16
CA ILE A 64 -8.03 -3.41 -0.86
C ILE A 64 -8.78 -4.25 -1.90
N THR A 65 -8.16 -5.35 -2.35
CA THR A 65 -8.77 -6.27 -3.32
C THR A 65 -10.02 -6.94 -2.78
N SER A 66 -10.10 -7.19 -1.46
CA SER A 66 -11.31 -7.73 -0.83
C SER A 66 -12.46 -6.72 -0.68
N GLU A 67 -12.16 -5.42 -0.78
CA GLU A 67 -13.12 -4.31 -0.68
C GLU A 67 -13.63 -3.82 -2.05
N MET A 68 -12.99 -4.25 -3.15
CA MET A 68 -13.39 -3.96 -4.54
C MET A 68 -14.57 -4.82 -5.00
#